data_AF-X8E5E2-F1
#
_entry.id   AF-X8E5E2-F1
#
_cell.length_a   1.000
_cell.length_b   1.000
_cell.length_c   1.000
_cell.angle_alpha   90.00
_cell.angle_beta   90.00
_cell.angle_gamma   90.00
#
_symmetry.space_group_name_H-M   'P 1'
#
loop_
_entity.id
_entity.type
_entity.pdbx_description
1 polymer ?
#
loop_
_entity_poly.entity_id
_entity_poly.type
_entity_poly.pdbx_seq_one_letter_code
_entity_poly.pdbx_strand_id
1 'polypeptide(L)'
;MPDSTDWQVTRKAAPRSGSHAKTSCPEPSAARSPPGSTHRLGIPPDLASSIDRLAVWNIVATVDAFLSAGFSPAEVMRYVHPTLVPTPRAPAWAADVDADHVSRQPAGRNKPNDIFQEVLPNIIAAHVVQSYIGSYGAMIHPVGACATAAVSVEEGVDKIRLGKAELVVAGGRTT
;
A
#
# COMPACT_ATOMS: atom_id res chain seq x y z
N MET A 1 -10.10 -50.09 -3.42
CA MET A 1 -9.53 -50.01 -2.06
C MET A 1 -10.52 -49.24 -1.20
N PRO A 2 -11.13 -49.86 -0.16
CA PRO A 2 -12.22 -49.25 0.62
C PRO A 2 -11.77 -48.42 1.82
N ASP A 3 -10.46 -48.32 2.11
CA ASP A 3 -9.95 -47.68 3.34
C ASP A 3 -9.38 -46.26 3.12
N SER A 4 -9.82 -45.54 2.08
CA SER A 4 -9.49 -44.11 1.95
C SER A 4 -10.65 -43.25 2.44
N THR A 5 -10.35 -42.29 3.30
CA THR A 5 -11.26 -41.21 3.76
C THR A 5 -11.59 -40.18 2.67
N ASP A 6 -11.13 -40.41 1.43
CA ASP A 6 -11.37 -39.52 0.30
C ASP A 6 -12.78 -39.69 -0.28
N TRP A 7 -13.43 -38.56 -0.55
CA TRP A 7 -14.77 -38.51 -1.15
C TRP A 7 -14.69 -38.53 -2.68
N GLN A 8 -15.44 -39.44 -3.30
CA GLN A 8 -15.59 -39.46 -4.76
C GLN A 8 -16.59 -38.41 -5.22
N VAL A 9 -16.15 -37.52 -6.12
CA VAL A 9 -17.01 -36.49 -6.73
C VAL A 9 -17.29 -36.85 -8.19
N THR A 10 -18.50 -37.34 -8.46
CA THR A 10 -18.97 -37.62 -9.83
C THR A 10 -19.57 -36.35 -10.44
N ARG A 11 -18.96 -35.82 -11.50
CA ARG A 11 -19.53 -34.69 -12.24
C ARG A 11 -20.79 -35.13 -12.99
N LYS A 12 -21.91 -34.41 -12.79
CA LYS A 12 -23.14 -34.58 -13.58
C LYS A 12 -22.91 -34.15 -15.03
N ALA A 13 -23.68 -34.69 -15.97
CA ALA A 13 -23.60 -34.31 -17.39
C ALA A 13 -23.85 -32.80 -17.60
N ALA A 14 -23.10 -32.18 -18.50
CA ALA A 14 -23.07 -30.74 -18.80
C ALA A 14 -22.64 -29.78 -17.65
N PRO A 15 -21.55 -30.03 -16.92
CA PRO A 15 -21.03 -29.05 -15.96
C PRO A 15 -20.29 -27.93 -16.72
N ARG A 16 -20.53 -26.67 -16.37
CA ARG A 16 -19.71 -25.54 -16.85
C ARG A 16 -18.27 -25.74 -16.38
N SER A 17 -17.36 -25.97 -17.33
CA SER A 17 -15.92 -25.94 -17.08
C SER A 17 -15.36 -24.66 -17.68
N GLY A 18 -14.59 -23.91 -16.90
CA GLY A 18 -13.81 -22.80 -17.42
C GLY A 18 -12.58 -23.34 -18.13
N SER A 19 -12.37 -22.98 -19.39
CA SER A 19 -11.10 -23.21 -20.07
C SER A 19 -10.23 -21.96 -19.91
N HIS A 20 -8.92 -22.16 -19.75
CA HIS A 20 -7.98 -21.05 -19.73
C HIS A 20 -7.68 -20.59 -21.16
N ALA A 21 -7.99 -19.33 -21.47
CA ALA A 21 -7.60 -18.70 -22.72
C ALA A 21 -6.27 -17.94 -22.55
N LYS A 22 -5.38 -18.03 -23.54
CA LYS A 22 -4.14 -17.25 -23.60
C LYS A 22 -4.35 -16.03 -24.51
N THR A 23 -3.94 -14.86 -24.04
CA THR A 23 -3.91 -13.62 -24.81
C THR A 23 -2.47 -13.07 -24.85
N SER A 24 -2.07 -12.47 -25.96
CA SER A 24 -0.75 -11.83 -26.11
C SER A 24 -0.80 -10.38 -25.61
N CYS A 25 0.19 -9.96 -24.83
CA CYS A 25 0.34 -8.57 -24.39
C CYS A 25 1.24 -7.82 -25.40
N PRO A 26 0.77 -6.72 -26.03
CA PRO A 26 1.54 -5.99 -27.04
C PRO A 26 2.71 -5.20 -26.46
N GLU A 27 2.65 -4.81 -25.19
CA GLU A 27 3.70 -4.08 -24.49
C GLU A 27 4.22 -4.88 -23.29
N PRO A 28 5.29 -5.66 -23.45
CA PRO A 28 5.80 -6.54 -22.38
C PRO A 28 6.71 -5.82 -21.38
N SER A 29 7.06 -4.56 -21.65
CA SER A 29 8.08 -3.82 -20.92
C SER A 29 7.46 -2.73 -20.06
N ALA A 30 7.72 -2.79 -18.74
CA ALA A 30 7.36 -1.75 -17.79
C ALA A 30 8.54 -1.49 -16.84
N ALA A 31 8.69 -0.24 -16.42
CA ALA A 31 9.61 0.09 -15.35
C ALA A 31 9.12 -0.57 -14.06
N ARG A 32 9.98 -1.35 -13.42
CA ARG A 32 9.68 -1.99 -12.13
C ARG A 32 10.61 -1.44 -11.08
N SER A 33 10.06 -1.24 -9.88
CA SER A 33 10.88 -1.01 -8.70
C SER A 33 11.95 -2.11 -8.58
N PRO A 34 13.15 -1.80 -8.05
CA PRO A 34 14.22 -2.78 -7.90
C PRO A 34 13.75 -4.01 -7.11
N PRO A 35 14.07 -5.24 -7.55
CA PRO A 35 13.76 -6.45 -6.79
C PRO A 35 14.67 -6.58 -5.56
N GLY A 36 14.09 -6.89 -4.40
CA GLY A 36 14.82 -7.40 -3.22
C GLY A 36 15.70 -6.40 -2.45
N SER A 37 15.51 -5.08 -2.58
CA SER A 37 16.42 -4.10 -1.99
C SER A 37 16.01 -3.55 -0.62
N THR A 38 14.77 -3.74 -0.16
CA THR A 38 14.25 -3.01 1.01
C THR A 38 14.78 -3.52 2.35
N HIS A 39 15.12 -4.80 2.48
CA HIS A 39 15.73 -5.36 3.70
C HIS A 39 17.10 -4.72 4.01
N ARG A 40 17.84 -4.30 2.98
CA ARG A 40 19.11 -3.57 3.14
C ARG A 40 18.91 -2.15 3.66
N LEU A 41 17.69 -1.63 3.60
CA LEU A 41 17.32 -0.29 4.05
C LEU A 41 16.78 -0.29 5.50
N GLY A 42 16.90 -1.41 6.22
CA GLY A 42 16.49 -1.53 7.62
C GLY A 42 15.01 -1.82 7.83
N ILE A 43 14.25 -2.14 6.78
CA ILE A 43 12.86 -2.60 6.93
C ILE A 43 12.84 -4.04 7.47
N PRO A 44 12.13 -4.31 8.57
CA PRO A 44 12.00 -5.66 9.12
C PRO A 44 11.42 -6.66 8.10
N PRO A 45 11.96 -7.89 8.01
CA PRO A 45 11.55 -8.87 7.02
C PRO A 45 10.10 -9.33 7.18
N ASP A 46 9.62 -9.40 8.42
CA ASP A 46 8.22 -9.68 8.77
C ASP A 46 7.30 -8.60 8.20
N LEU A 47 7.58 -7.32 8.47
CA LEU A 47 6.83 -6.19 7.93
C LEU A 47 6.84 -6.18 6.39
N ALA A 48 8.01 -6.38 5.77
CA ALA A 48 8.15 -6.40 4.32
C ALA A 48 7.38 -7.56 3.64
N SER A 49 7.06 -8.62 4.38
CA SER A 49 6.31 -9.77 3.89
C SER A 49 4.80 -9.66 4.12
N SER A 50 4.37 -8.80 5.04
CA SER A 50 2.97 -8.69 5.47
C SER A 50 2.20 -7.54 4.84
N ILE A 51 2.88 -6.54 4.27
CA ILE A 51 2.24 -5.35 3.69
C ILE A 51 2.50 -5.25 2.20
N ASP A 52 1.65 -4.49 1.51
CA ASP A 52 1.82 -4.24 0.09
C ASP A 52 3.21 -3.66 -0.26
N ARG A 53 3.75 -4.05 -1.42
CA ARG A 53 5.07 -3.60 -1.87
C ARG A 53 5.16 -2.08 -1.99
N LEU A 54 4.08 -1.42 -2.42
CA LEU A 54 4.01 0.03 -2.51
C LEU A 54 4.04 0.67 -1.12
N ALA A 55 3.48 0.01 -0.10
CA ALA A 55 3.55 0.44 1.30
C ALA A 55 5.00 0.49 1.77
N VAL A 56 5.77 -0.59 1.52
CA VAL A 56 7.18 -0.67 1.89
C VAL A 56 7.98 0.47 1.27
N TRP A 57 7.78 0.74 -0.02
CA TRP A 57 8.48 1.84 -0.69
C TRP A 57 8.05 3.22 -0.20
N ASN A 58 6.81 3.38 0.25
CA ASN A 58 6.35 4.64 0.83
C ASN A 58 6.97 4.87 2.22
N ILE A 59 7.14 3.81 3.03
CA ILE A 59 7.91 3.89 4.28
C ILE A 59 9.34 4.34 3.98
N VAL A 60 10.01 3.69 3.03
CA VAL A 60 11.38 4.06 2.64
C VAL A 60 11.48 5.52 2.19
N ALA A 61 10.57 5.97 1.32
CA ALA A 61 10.55 7.35 0.84
C ALA A 61 10.29 8.36 1.98
N THR A 62 9.46 7.98 2.96
CA THR A 62 9.21 8.81 4.14
C THR A 62 10.45 8.90 5.02
N VAL A 63 11.12 7.78 5.29
CA VAL A 63 12.39 7.76 6.04
C VAL A 63 13.42 8.66 5.37
N ASP A 64 13.59 8.52 4.05
CA ASP A 64 14.53 9.33 3.26
C ASP A 64 14.20 10.83 3.33
N ALA A 65 12.91 11.20 3.31
CA ALA A 65 12.46 12.57 3.46
C ALA A 65 12.81 13.15 4.84
N PHE A 66 12.62 12.39 5.93
CA PHE A 66 12.99 12.83 7.29
C PHE A 66 14.51 12.94 7.46
N LEU A 67 15.27 11.97 6.93
CA LEU A 67 16.73 12.03 6.92
C LEU A 67 17.24 13.25 6.15
N SER A 68 16.65 13.54 5.00
CA SER A 68 16.98 14.71 4.17
C SER A 68 16.60 16.03 4.87
N ALA A 69 15.53 16.03 5.66
CA ALA A 69 15.10 17.19 6.43
C ALA A 69 15.92 17.42 7.71
N GLY A 70 16.75 16.45 8.11
CA GLY A 70 17.67 16.58 9.25
C GLY A 70 17.02 16.41 10.63
N PHE A 71 15.83 15.81 10.70
CA PHE A 71 15.15 15.51 11.95
C PHE A 71 14.43 14.17 11.91
N SER A 72 14.26 13.55 13.06
CA SER A 72 13.48 12.33 13.25
C SER A 72 12.02 12.64 13.63
N PRO A 73 11.07 11.72 13.38
CA PRO A 73 9.69 11.88 13.86
C PRO A 73 9.62 12.11 15.38
N ALA A 74 10.45 11.40 16.15
CA ALA A 74 10.49 11.55 17.61
C ALA A 74 10.92 12.95 18.06
N GLU A 75 11.84 13.61 17.32
CA GLU A 75 12.21 15.00 17.58
C GLU A 75 11.08 15.95 17.26
N VAL A 76 10.39 15.78 16.13
CA VAL A 76 9.21 16.58 15.77
C VAL A 76 8.15 16.50 16.87
N MET A 77 7.87 15.30 17.40
CA MET A 77 6.86 15.11 18.45
C MET A 77 7.22 15.72 19.80
N ARG A 78 8.46 16.19 20.00
CA ARG A 78 8.82 17.00 21.19
C ARG A 78 8.36 18.45 21.08
N TYR A 79 8.14 18.93 19.85
CA TYR A 79 7.82 20.34 19.57
C TYR A 79 6.39 20.52 19.05
N VAL A 80 5.88 19.53 18.32
CA VAL A 80 4.57 19.57 17.67
C VAL A 80 3.67 18.50 18.26
N HIS A 81 2.45 18.87 18.65
CA HIS A 81 1.48 17.89 19.12
C HIS A 81 1.13 16.91 17.98
N PRO A 82 1.04 15.58 18.20
CA PRO A 82 0.88 14.63 17.09
C PRO A 82 -0.43 14.79 16.29
N THR A 83 -1.44 15.51 16.81
CA THR A 83 -2.66 15.89 16.04
C THR A 83 -2.41 16.97 15.00
N LEU A 84 -1.34 17.75 15.15
CA LEU A 84 -0.96 18.85 14.27
C LEU A 84 0.04 18.39 13.20
N VAL A 85 0.22 17.07 13.06
CA VAL A 85 1.04 16.43 12.03
C VAL A 85 0.16 15.59 11.10
N PRO A 86 -0.64 16.21 10.21
CA PRO A 86 -1.43 15.48 9.23
C PRO A 86 -0.54 14.86 8.14
N THR A 87 -1.08 13.82 7.51
CA THR A 87 -0.42 13.11 6.42
C THR A 87 -1.32 13.02 5.21
N PRO A 88 -1.57 14.13 4.49
CA PRO A 88 -2.35 14.10 3.28
C PRO A 88 -1.55 13.38 2.20
N ARG A 89 -1.72 12.08 2.04
CA ARG A 89 -0.95 11.28 1.08
C ARG A 89 -1.84 10.62 0.06
N ALA A 90 -1.28 10.44 -1.13
CA ALA A 90 -1.97 9.77 -2.21
C ALA A 90 -2.48 8.41 -1.73
N PRO A 91 -3.76 8.09 -1.99
CA PRO A 91 -4.19 6.73 -1.93
C PRO A 91 -3.40 5.96 -2.98
N ALA A 92 -2.91 4.79 -2.58
CA ALA A 92 -2.51 3.84 -3.57
C ALA A 92 -3.77 3.26 -4.18
N TRP A 93 -3.92 3.46 -5.49
CA TRP A 93 -4.56 2.42 -6.26
C TRP A 93 -3.52 1.32 -6.35
N ALA A 94 -3.87 0.14 -5.83
CA ALA A 94 -3.12 -1.08 -6.06
C ALA A 94 -3.10 -1.38 -7.57
N ALA A 95 -2.22 -0.70 -8.32
CA ALA A 95 -2.04 -0.90 -9.75
C ALA A 95 -1.59 -2.33 -10.05
N ASP A 96 -0.75 -2.88 -9.17
CA ASP A 96 0.01 -4.10 -9.45
C ASP A 96 -0.20 -5.27 -8.47
N VAL A 97 -0.82 -5.07 -7.30
CA VAL A 97 -0.81 -6.11 -6.26
C VAL A 97 -2.10 -6.08 -5.43
N ASP A 98 -2.77 -7.23 -5.35
CA ASP A 98 -4.00 -7.53 -4.61
C ASP A 98 -5.39 -7.26 -5.20
N ALA A 99 -5.69 -6.19 -5.94
CA ALA A 99 -7.05 -6.07 -6.51
C ALA A 99 -7.34 -7.18 -7.56
N ASP A 100 -6.37 -7.46 -8.42
CA ASP A 100 -6.43 -8.57 -9.39
C ASP A 100 -6.20 -9.94 -8.70
N HIS A 101 -5.46 -9.99 -7.58
CA HIS A 101 -5.28 -11.23 -6.80
C HIS A 101 -6.54 -11.59 -6.01
N VAL A 102 -7.33 -10.62 -5.53
CA VAL A 102 -8.64 -10.82 -4.91
C VAL A 102 -9.67 -11.27 -5.95
N SER A 103 -9.61 -10.70 -7.15
CA SER A 103 -10.65 -10.88 -8.19
C SER A 103 -10.40 -12.04 -9.15
N ARG A 104 -9.13 -12.43 -9.37
CA ARG A 104 -8.74 -13.43 -10.39
C ARG A 104 -8.12 -14.71 -9.83
N GLN A 105 -8.02 -14.87 -8.51
CA GLN A 105 -7.52 -16.12 -7.95
C GLN A 105 -8.52 -17.27 -8.15
N PRO A 106 -8.09 -18.42 -8.69
CA PRO A 106 -8.91 -19.62 -8.74
C PRO A 106 -9.34 -20.04 -7.33
N ALA A 107 -10.57 -20.54 -7.19
CA ALA A 107 -11.04 -21.12 -5.94
C ALA A 107 -10.07 -22.22 -5.45
N GLY A 108 -9.51 -22.07 -4.26
CA GLY A 108 -8.65 -23.08 -3.62
C GLY A 108 -7.26 -22.64 -3.16
N ARG A 109 -6.84 -21.38 -3.38
CA ARG A 109 -5.64 -20.83 -2.72
C ARG A 109 -5.99 -20.21 -1.37
N ASN A 110 -5.16 -20.50 -0.36
CA ASN A 110 -5.27 -19.84 0.95
C ASN A 110 -4.99 -18.35 0.77
N LYS A 111 -6.00 -17.55 1.07
CA LYS A 111 -5.92 -16.09 1.03
C LYS A 111 -5.52 -15.59 2.42
N PRO A 112 -4.57 -14.66 2.55
CA PRO A 112 -4.39 -13.93 3.80
C PRO A 112 -5.71 -13.28 4.20
N ASN A 113 -6.12 -13.41 5.47
CA ASN A 113 -7.42 -12.89 5.94
C ASN A 113 -7.50 -11.36 5.93
N ASP A 114 -6.35 -10.70 5.95
CA ASP A 114 -6.12 -9.25 6.00
C ASP A 114 -6.01 -8.59 4.61
N ILE A 115 -5.97 -9.37 3.54
CA ILE A 115 -5.83 -8.88 2.16
C ILE A 115 -6.89 -7.82 1.74
N PHE A 116 -8.08 -7.85 2.35
CA PHE A 116 -9.10 -6.85 2.06
C PHE A 116 -8.78 -5.48 2.64
N GLN A 117 -7.99 -5.44 3.72
CA GLN A 117 -7.53 -4.18 4.32
C GLN A 117 -6.36 -3.62 3.52
N GLU A 118 -5.49 -4.48 2.98
CA GLU A 118 -4.34 -4.10 2.15
C GLU A 118 -4.72 -3.54 0.77
N VAL A 119 -5.97 -3.72 0.32
CA VAL A 119 -6.48 -3.07 -0.91
C VAL A 119 -7.21 -1.75 -0.65
N LEU A 120 -7.39 -1.34 0.62
CA LEU A 120 -8.07 -0.09 0.92
C LEU A 120 -7.19 1.10 0.52
N PRO A 121 -7.75 2.14 -0.13
CA PRO A 121 -6.99 3.29 -0.59
C PRO A 121 -6.14 4.00 0.48
N ASN A 122 -6.56 3.94 1.75
CA ASN A 122 -5.88 4.60 2.87
C ASN A 122 -4.77 3.77 3.51
N ILE A 123 -4.68 2.47 3.24
CA ILE A 123 -3.82 1.55 4.03
C ILE A 123 -2.33 1.88 3.88
N ILE A 124 -1.91 2.33 2.71
CA ILE A 124 -0.53 2.72 2.43
C ILE A 124 -0.10 3.94 3.25
N ALA A 125 -0.99 4.91 3.43
CA ALA A 125 -0.72 6.04 4.31
C ALA A 125 -0.71 5.60 5.77
N ALA A 126 -1.65 4.72 6.15
CA ALA A 126 -1.75 4.16 7.49
C ALA A 126 -0.48 3.41 7.90
N HIS A 127 0.09 2.57 7.04
CA HIS A 127 1.33 1.84 7.30
C HIS A 127 2.50 2.75 7.65
N VAL A 128 2.64 3.88 6.96
CA VAL A 128 3.70 4.85 7.27
C VAL A 128 3.46 5.59 8.58
N VAL A 129 2.21 5.93 8.89
CA VAL A 129 1.87 6.55 10.16
C VAL A 129 2.12 5.58 11.31
N GLN A 130 1.64 4.34 11.18
CA GLN A 130 1.76 3.29 12.19
C GLN A 130 3.21 2.82 12.39
N SER A 131 3.96 2.67 11.30
CA SER A 131 5.31 2.07 11.35
C SER A 131 6.43 3.09 11.55
N TYR A 132 6.20 4.39 11.29
CA TYR A 132 7.28 5.39 11.32
C TYR A 132 6.90 6.73 11.96
N ILE A 133 5.87 7.42 11.47
CA ILE A 133 5.61 8.82 11.89
C ILE A 133 5.03 8.90 13.31
N GLY A 134 4.10 8.01 13.65
CA GLY A 134 3.41 8.01 14.94
C GLY A 134 2.45 9.19 15.16
N SER A 135 2.06 9.92 14.11
CA SER A 135 1.11 11.03 14.22
C SER A 135 -0.35 10.55 14.23
N TYR A 136 -1.25 11.40 14.69
CA TYR A 136 -2.70 11.18 14.61
C TYR A 136 -3.44 12.45 14.17
N GLY A 137 -2.78 13.25 13.34
CA GLY A 137 -3.37 14.39 12.65
C GLY A 137 -4.28 13.98 11.50
N ALA A 138 -4.86 14.97 10.81
CA ALA A 138 -5.82 14.73 9.74
C ALA A 138 -5.24 13.85 8.60
N MET A 139 -5.93 12.74 8.30
CA MET A 139 -5.60 11.82 7.21
C MET A 139 -6.59 11.96 6.06
N ILE A 140 -6.33 12.92 5.17
CA ILE A 140 -7.09 13.12 3.93
C ILE A 140 -6.32 12.49 2.76
N HIS A 141 -6.98 11.70 1.93
CA HIS A 141 -6.34 10.98 0.83
C HIS A 141 -6.79 11.57 -0.51
N PRO A 142 -6.12 12.62 -1.03
CA PRO A 142 -6.53 13.25 -2.27
C PRO A 142 -6.33 12.29 -3.45
N VAL A 143 -7.25 12.32 -4.42
CA VAL A 143 -7.15 11.51 -5.65
C VAL A 143 -7.05 12.45 -6.85
N GLY A 144 -5.91 12.42 -7.54
CA GLY A 144 -5.64 13.27 -8.71
C GLY A 144 -4.96 12.54 -9.87
N ALA A 145 -5.02 11.21 -9.91
CA ALA A 145 -4.28 10.37 -10.86
C ALA A 145 -2.79 10.75 -10.91
N CYS A 146 -2.25 11.09 -12.09
CA CYS A 146 -0.85 11.51 -12.28
C CYS A 146 -0.48 12.79 -11.50
N ALA A 147 -1.47 13.60 -11.12
CA ALA A 147 -1.25 14.84 -10.39
C ALA A 147 -1.34 14.68 -8.87
N THR A 148 -1.58 13.47 -8.34
CA THR A 148 -1.90 13.26 -6.92
C THR A 148 -0.83 13.80 -5.98
N ALA A 149 0.46 13.69 -6.35
CA ALA A 149 1.54 14.26 -5.54
C ALA A 149 1.42 15.80 -5.41
N ALA A 150 1.06 16.50 -6.49
CA ALA A 150 0.85 17.95 -6.46
C ALA A 150 -0.38 18.32 -5.62
N VAL A 151 -1.50 17.60 -5.79
CA VAL A 151 -2.73 17.82 -5.01
C VAL A 151 -2.49 17.58 -3.51
N SER A 152 -1.66 16.59 -3.17
CA SER A 152 -1.25 16.31 -1.80
C SER A 152 -0.43 17.45 -1.18
N VAL A 153 0.46 18.09 -1.95
CA VAL A 153 1.20 19.27 -1.50
C VAL A 153 0.28 20.46 -1.30
N GLU A 154 -0.64 20.71 -2.24
CA GLU A 154 -1.64 21.79 -2.14
C GLU A 154 -2.50 21.65 -0.88
N GLU A 155 -3.05 20.46 -0.65
CA GLU A 155 -3.81 20.13 0.56
C GLU A 155 -2.97 20.34 1.84
N GLY A 156 -1.68 20.00 1.79
CA GLY A 156 -0.76 20.23 2.91
C GLY A 156 -0.53 21.70 3.22
N VAL A 157 -0.33 22.51 2.18
CA VAL A 157 -0.19 23.98 2.32
C VAL A 157 -1.45 24.58 2.94
N ASP A 158 -2.63 24.14 2.51
CA ASP A 158 -3.89 24.62 3.07
C ASP A 158 -4.05 24.25 4.55
N LYS A 159 -3.62 23.06 4.97
CA LYS A 159 -3.66 22.68 6.39
C LYS A 159 -2.78 23.58 7.26
N ILE A 160 -1.60 23.96 6.77
CA ILE A 160 -0.70 24.88 7.48
C ILE A 160 -1.32 26.28 7.52
N ARG A 161 -1.80 26.80 6.38
CA ARG A 161 -2.39 28.14 6.29
C ARG A 161 -3.65 28.30 7.14
N LEU A 162 -4.45 27.24 7.26
CA LEU A 162 -5.67 27.23 8.07
C LEU A 162 -5.40 26.96 9.56
N GLY A 163 -4.14 26.84 9.99
CA GLY A 163 -3.78 26.54 11.39
C GLY A 163 -4.20 25.15 11.86
N LYS A 164 -4.43 24.21 10.93
CA LYS A 164 -4.79 22.82 11.22
C LYS A 164 -3.57 21.91 11.33
N ALA A 165 -2.37 22.43 11.03
CA ALA A 165 -1.12 21.71 11.04
C ALA A 165 0.07 22.64 11.32
N GLU A 166 1.07 22.11 12.00
CA GLU A 166 2.38 22.77 12.15
C GLU A 166 3.46 22.09 11.30
N LEU A 167 3.28 20.81 10.98
CA LEU A 167 4.12 20.06 10.05
C LEU A 167 3.24 19.13 9.22
N VAL A 168 3.53 18.97 7.92
CA VAL A 168 2.74 18.09 7.06
C VAL A 168 3.64 17.13 6.32
N VAL A 169 3.27 15.84 6.34
CA VAL A 169 3.91 14.83 5.49
C VAL A 169 3.05 14.60 4.25
N ALA A 170 3.42 15.29 3.18
CA ALA A 170 2.75 15.23 1.87
C ALA A 170 3.54 14.35 0.88
N GLY A 171 2.86 13.86 -0.14
CA GLY A 171 3.41 13.08 -1.23
C GLY A 171 2.49 11.95 -1.68
N GLY A 172 3.02 11.10 -2.54
CA GLY A 172 2.24 10.01 -3.09
C GLY A 172 3.00 9.25 -4.15
N ARG A 173 2.75 7.94 -4.22
CA ARG A 173 3.33 7.06 -5.23
C ARG A 173 2.23 6.22 -5.86
N THR A 174 2.20 6.20 -7.20
CA THR A 174 1.17 5.52 -7.99
C THR A 174 1.70 4.34 -8.81
N THR A 175 3.00 4.00 -8.71
CA THR A 175 3.68 2.95 -9.50
C THR A 175 4.83 2.29 -8.74
#